data_AF-A0A661QZ01-F1
#
_entry.id   AF-A0A661QZ01-F1
#
_cell.length_a   1.000
_cell.length_b   1.000
_cell.length_c   1.000
_cell.angle_alpha   90.00
_cell.angle_beta   90.00
_cell.angle_gamma   90.00
#
_symmetry.space_group_name_H-M   'P 1'
#
loop_
_entity.id
_entity.type
_entity.pdbx_description
1 polymer ?
#
loop_
_entity_poly.entity_id
_entity_poly.type
_entity_poly.pdbx_seq_one_letter_code
_entity_poly.pdbx_strand_id
1 'polypeptide(L)'
;MYKVAVIGGGSWGTTLANLIAEEGHEVRLWVREEQVCEEIRTQRINSMFLPGVSLSDRLLPSNDLAEVLDRRDLILMVVPSHVFRDVLERMKGHVSENAIILSATKGIENGTLMLMSDIVADVLHGFPKERFGCLAGPSFAKEVSRHYPTAITVACKDQQKAIRLQEFLYREYFRIYVSQDVVGVQLAGALKNVIAIAAGACDGLGFGHNARAALITRGLAEITRLG
;
A
#
# COMPACT_ATOMS: atom_id res chain seq x y z
N MET A 1 5.56 20.25 -1.59
CA MET A 1 5.88 19.19 -0.61
C MET A 1 4.57 18.57 -0.15
N TYR A 2 4.41 17.25 -0.19
CA TYR A 2 3.16 16.61 0.22
C TYR A 2 2.98 16.64 1.73
N LYS A 3 1.77 16.92 2.21
CA LYS A 3 1.34 16.54 3.57
C LYS A 3 0.74 15.15 3.50
N VAL A 4 1.34 14.20 4.23
CA VAL A 4 1.06 12.78 4.05
C VAL A 4 0.19 12.23 5.18
N ALA A 5 -0.88 11.53 4.80
CA ALA A 5 -1.61 10.60 5.65
C ALA A 5 -1.32 9.18 5.20
N VAL A 6 -1.12 8.27 6.15
CA VAL A 6 -1.07 6.83 5.89
C VAL A 6 -2.17 6.16 6.68
N ILE A 7 -3.04 5.42 6.00
CA ILE A 7 -4.20 4.76 6.60
C ILE A 7 -3.89 3.27 6.70
N GLY A 8 -3.57 2.82 7.92
CA GLY A 8 -3.28 1.42 8.24
C GLY A 8 -1.94 1.23 8.95
N GLY A 9 -1.98 1.03 10.27
CA GLY A 9 -0.81 0.77 11.14
C GLY A 9 -0.21 -0.65 11.08
N GLY A 10 -0.49 -1.41 10.01
CA GLY A 10 0.10 -2.73 9.81
C GLY A 10 1.57 -2.67 9.39
N SER A 11 2.18 -3.82 9.11
CA SER A 11 3.61 -3.94 8.78
C SER A 11 3.99 -3.02 7.60
N TRP A 12 3.26 -3.13 6.50
CA TRP A 12 3.56 -2.36 5.28
C TRP A 12 3.21 -0.87 5.40
N GLY A 13 2.10 -0.53 6.05
CA GLY A 13 1.72 0.87 6.25
C GLY A 13 2.69 1.59 7.17
N THR A 14 3.16 0.93 8.25
CA THR A 14 4.20 1.46 9.13
C THR A 14 5.53 1.64 8.38
N THR A 15 5.94 0.66 7.57
CA THR A 15 7.16 0.76 6.74
C THR A 15 7.09 1.94 5.75
N LEU A 16 5.99 2.09 5.01
CA LEU A 16 5.85 3.20 4.05
C LEU A 16 5.80 4.56 4.76
N ALA A 17 5.08 4.65 5.88
CA ALA A 17 5.02 5.88 6.66
C ALA A 17 6.40 6.27 7.20
N ASN A 18 7.16 5.30 7.73
CA ASN A 18 8.50 5.53 8.25
C ASN A 18 9.51 5.89 7.15
N LEU A 19 9.45 5.22 5.98
CA LEU A 19 10.29 5.55 4.82
C LEU A 19 10.13 7.01 4.36
N ILE A 20 8.91 7.54 4.47
CA ILE A 20 8.63 8.94 4.15
C ILE A 20 9.13 9.85 5.29
N ALA A 21 8.91 9.45 6.54
CA ALA A 21 9.32 10.22 7.71
C ALA A 21 10.85 10.34 7.87
N GLU A 22 11.61 9.32 7.49
CA GLU A 22 13.09 9.30 7.50
C GLU A 22 13.70 10.38 6.61
N GLU A 23 13.02 10.81 5.54
CA GLU A 23 13.45 11.93 4.68
C GLU A 23 13.03 13.31 5.21
N GLY A 24 12.63 13.40 6.48
CA GLY A 24 12.29 14.66 7.13
C GLY A 24 10.85 15.13 6.93
N HIS A 25 9.99 14.33 6.30
CA HIS A 25 8.57 14.68 6.15
C HIS A 25 7.78 14.33 7.41
N GLU A 26 6.84 15.20 7.81
CA GLU A 26 5.82 14.83 8.80
C GLU A 26 4.81 13.88 8.15
N VAL A 27 4.56 12.74 8.80
CA VAL A 27 3.60 11.73 8.34
C VAL A 27 2.61 11.43 9.44
N ARG A 28 1.31 11.64 9.18
CA ARG A 28 0.26 11.17 10.10
C ARG A 28 -0.12 9.73 9.75
N LEU A 29 -0.06 8.85 10.73
CA LEU A 29 -0.36 7.43 10.57
C LEU A 29 -1.63 7.08 11.35
N TRP A 30 -2.68 6.67 10.64
CA TRP A 30 -3.84 6.10 11.29
C TRP A 30 -3.56 4.65 11.70
N VAL A 31 -3.69 4.40 13.00
CA VAL A 31 -3.53 3.09 13.62
C VAL A 31 -4.87 2.71 14.26
N ARG A 32 -5.35 1.51 14.00
CA ARG A 32 -6.65 1.08 14.53
C ARG A 32 -6.55 0.65 15.99
N GLU A 33 -5.51 -0.09 16.32
CA GLU A 33 -5.25 -0.63 17.66
C GLU A 33 -4.65 0.45 18.56
N GLU A 34 -5.34 0.82 19.64
CA GLU A 34 -4.90 1.84 20.60
C GLU A 34 -3.52 1.54 21.19
N GLN A 35 -3.27 0.28 21.56
CA GLN A 35 -1.99 -0.15 22.12
C GLN A 35 -0.82 0.06 21.14
N VAL A 36 -1.04 -0.26 19.86
CA VAL A 36 -0.02 -0.05 18.82
C VAL A 36 0.19 1.43 18.56
N CYS A 37 -0.88 2.23 18.58
CA CYS A 37 -0.80 3.68 18.42
C CYS A 37 0.04 4.31 19.54
N GLU A 38 -0.19 3.91 20.80
CA GLU A 38 0.52 4.42 21.96
C GLU A 38 1.98 3.95 21.99
N GLU A 39 2.25 2.71 21.59
CA GLU A 39 3.60 2.17 21.47
C GLU A 39 4.42 2.95 20.42
N ILE A 40 3.85 3.22 19.24
CA ILE A 40 4.51 4.05 18.23
C ILE A 40 4.75 5.46 18.76
N ARG A 41 3.79 6.04 19.49
CA ARG A 41 3.88 7.41 20.02
C ARG A 41 4.99 7.58 21.05
N THR A 42 5.07 6.65 22.00
CA THR A 42 5.93 6.78 23.19
C THR A 42 7.27 6.06 23.03
N GLN A 43 7.27 4.89 22.40
CA GLN A 43 8.45 4.02 22.29
C GLN A 43 9.06 4.02 20.90
N ARG A 44 8.37 4.60 19.91
CA ARG A 44 8.85 4.71 18.52
C ARG A 44 9.13 3.33 17.91
N ILE A 45 8.29 2.35 18.23
CA ILE A 45 8.33 1.00 17.67
C ILE A 45 6.90 0.53 17.38
N ASN A 46 6.76 -0.46 16.51
CA ASN A 46 5.52 -1.21 16.29
C ASN A 46 5.85 -2.70 16.45
N SER A 47 5.90 -3.18 17.70
CA SER A 47 6.41 -4.52 17.99
C SER A 47 5.48 -5.61 17.43
N MET A 48 4.18 -5.33 17.38
CA MET A 48 3.17 -6.25 16.89
C MET A 48 3.31 -6.52 15.38
N PHE A 49 3.47 -5.48 14.57
CA PHE A 49 3.43 -5.61 13.10
C PHE A 49 4.77 -5.41 12.41
N LEU A 50 5.73 -4.74 13.03
CA LEU A 50 7.05 -4.45 12.47
C LEU A 50 8.16 -4.55 13.55
N PRO A 51 8.37 -5.75 14.13
CA PRO A 51 9.32 -5.92 15.23
C PRO A 51 10.76 -5.64 14.80
N GLY A 52 11.51 -5.00 15.70
CA GLY A 52 12.94 -4.72 15.53
C GLY A 52 13.26 -3.53 14.62
N VAL A 53 12.30 -2.63 14.38
CA VAL A 53 12.48 -1.41 13.60
C VAL A 53 12.18 -0.21 14.50
N SER A 54 13.14 0.71 14.61
CA SER A 54 12.95 2.02 15.24
C SER A 54 12.29 2.98 14.25
N LEU A 55 11.32 3.75 14.74
CA LEU A 55 10.51 4.64 13.92
C LEU A 55 10.93 6.11 14.13
N SER A 56 10.82 6.91 13.08
CA SER A 56 11.11 8.34 13.10
C SER A 56 10.21 9.09 14.09
N ASP A 57 10.75 10.15 14.69
CA ASP A 57 10.02 11.11 15.53
C ASP A 57 8.97 11.89 14.73
N ARG A 58 9.15 12.01 13.41
CA ARG A 58 8.22 12.67 12.46
C ARG A 58 7.03 11.80 12.07
N LEU A 59 7.02 10.53 12.47
CA LEU A 59 5.86 9.65 12.33
C LEU A 59 4.91 9.91 13.50
N LEU A 60 3.74 10.46 13.19
CA LEU A 60 2.73 10.88 14.17
C LEU A 60 1.53 9.92 14.14
N PRO A 61 1.45 8.94 15.06
CA PRO A 61 0.35 7.99 15.09
C PRO A 61 -0.89 8.61 15.75
N SER A 62 -2.07 8.31 15.20
CA SER A 62 -3.35 8.64 15.81
C SER A 62 -4.38 7.55 15.54
N ASN A 63 -5.33 7.38 16.46
CA ASN A 63 -6.51 6.53 16.28
C ASN A 63 -7.68 7.28 15.61
N ASP A 64 -7.58 8.61 15.48
CA ASP A 64 -8.60 9.46 14.86
C ASP A 64 -8.33 9.67 13.37
N LEU A 65 -9.23 9.16 12.52
CA LEU A 65 -9.15 9.33 11.06
C LEU A 65 -9.27 10.80 10.64
N ALA A 66 -10.12 11.58 11.29
CA ALA A 66 -10.35 12.98 10.94
C ALA A 66 -9.07 13.80 11.17
N GLU A 67 -8.41 13.57 12.31
CA GLU A 67 -7.12 14.17 12.62
C GLU A 67 -6.04 13.76 11.59
N VAL A 68 -5.96 12.48 11.24
CA VAL A 68 -4.95 11.99 10.30
C VAL A 68 -5.13 12.60 8.91
N LEU A 69 -6.37 12.79 8.48
CA LEU A 69 -6.73 13.27 7.13
C LEU A 69 -6.78 14.80 7.00
N ASP A 70 -6.85 15.54 8.11
CA ASP A 70 -6.96 16.99 8.10
C ASP A 70 -5.89 17.65 7.21
N ARG A 71 -6.34 18.32 6.14
CA ARG A 71 -5.51 19.06 5.17
C ARG A 71 -4.37 18.23 4.58
N ARG A 72 -4.59 16.94 4.27
CA ARG A 72 -3.58 16.06 3.66
C ARG A 72 -3.75 15.96 2.15
N ASP A 73 -2.62 16.07 1.44
CA ASP A 73 -2.56 16.16 -0.02
C ASP A 73 -2.30 14.78 -0.65
N LEU A 74 -1.66 13.88 0.10
CA LEU A 74 -1.37 12.52 -0.30
C LEU A 74 -1.83 11.56 0.80
N ILE A 75 -2.74 10.66 0.45
CA ILE A 75 -3.30 9.65 1.34
C ILE A 75 -2.85 8.28 0.84
N LEU A 76 -2.01 7.59 1.62
CA LEU A 76 -1.63 6.22 1.35
C LEU A 76 -2.65 5.28 2.00
N MET A 77 -3.39 4.53 1.20
CA MET A 77 -4.31 3.52 1.71
C MET A 77 -3.58 2.18 1.80
N VAL A 78 -3.39 1.66 3.02
CA VAL A 78 -2.58 0.46 3.28
C VAL A 78 -3.32 -0.54 4.20
N VAL A 79 -4.65 -0.43 4.25
CA VAL A 79 -5.50 -1.36 5.00
C VAL A 79 -5.74 -2.66 4.20
N PRO A 80 -6.03 -3.80 4.85
CA PRO A 80 -6.43 -5.02 4.15
C PRO A 80 -7.65 -4.81 3.24
N SER A 81 -7.72 -5.53 2.11
CA SER A 81 -8.79 -5.33 1.11
C SER A 81 -10.20 -5.54 1.67
N HIS A 82 -10.38 -6.48 2.60
CA HIS A 82 -11.70 -6.80 3.18
C HIS A 82 -12.27 -5.72 4.10
N VAL A 83 -11.45 -4.76 4.57
CA VAL A 83 -11.91 -3.60 5.37
C VAL A 83 -11.79 -2.28 4.60
N PHE A 84 -11.32 -2.33 3.34
CA PHE A 84 -10.97 -1.14 2.58
C PHE A 84 -12.17 -0.21 2.36
N ARG A 85 -13.33 -0.78 2.00
CA ARG A 85 -14.59 -0.05 1.86
C ARG A 85 -15.02 0.60 3.16
N ASP A 86 -15.09 -0.17 4.25
CA ASP A 86 -15.54 0.33 5.56
C ASP A 86 -14.65 1.48 6.06
N VAL A 87 -13.34 1.39 5.81
CA VAL A 87 -12.41 2.47 6.16
C VAL A 87 -12.68 3.69 5.27
N LEU A 88 -12.81 3.54 3.95
CA LEU A 88 -13.15 4.66 3.06
C LEU A 88 -14.47 5.35 3.43
N GLU A 89 -15.48 4.58 3.82
CA GLU A 89 -16.77 5.10 4.29
C GLU A 89 -16.57 6.02 5.51
N ARG A 90 -15.70 5.65 6.45
CA ARG A 90 -15.34 6.48 7.61
C ARG A 90 -14.49 7.70 7.26
N MET A 91 -13.85 7.71 6.10
CA MET A 91 -13.05 8.84 5.61
C MET A 91 -13.91 9.90 4.91
N LYS A 92 -15.18 9.60 4.61
CA LYS A 92 -16.11 10.54 3.97
C LYS A 92 -16.16 11.86 4.73
N GLY A 93 -16.12 12.97 3.98
CA GLY A 93 -16.11 14.32 4.54
C GLY A 93 -14.75 14.79 5.10
N HIS A 94 -13.76 13.90 5.23
CA HIS A 94 -12.42 14.25 5.71
C HIS A 94 -11.36 14.26 4.59
N VAL A 95 -11.64 13.62 3.45
CA VAL A 95 -10.76 13.63 2.28
C VAL A 95 -10.79 15.00 1.60
N SER A 96 -9.62 15.65 1.51
CA SER A 96 -9.47 16.94 0.82
C SER A 96 -9.86 16.85 -0.66
N GLU A 97 -10.53 17.88 -1.18
CA GLU A 97 -10.98 17.97 -2.57
C GLU A 97 -9.86 17.79 -3.59
N ASN A 98 -8.60 18.08 -3.23
CA ASN A 98 -7.43 17.95 -4.10
C ASN A 98 -6.51 16.77 -3.74
N ALA A 99 -6.89 15.94 -2.76
CA ALA A 99 -6.07 14.83 -2.33
C ALA A 99 -5.82 13.82 -3.47
N ILE A 100 -4.62 13.23 -3.45
CA ILE A 100 -4.26 12.03 -4.21
C ILE A 100 -4.41 10.83 -3.27
N ILE A 101 -5.10 9.79 -3.72
CA ILE A 101 -5.17 8.51 -3.00
C ILE A 101 -4.22 7.53 -3.69
N LEU A 102 -3.19 7.09 -2.97
CA LEU A 102 -2.26 6.06 -3.41
C LEU A 102 -2.50 4.76 -2.64
N SER A 103 -3.12 3.78 -3.26
CA SER A 103 -3.39 2.49 -2.62
C SER A 103 -2.20 1.53 -2.70
N ALA A 104 -1.74 1.02 -1.56
CA ALA A 104 -0.83 -0.11 -1.47
C ALA A 104 -1.56 -1.42 -1.06
N THR A 105 -2.89 -1.36 -0.96
CA THR A 105 -3.75 -2.52 -0.70
C THR A 105 -3.78 -3.45 -1.91
N LYS A 106 -3.59 -4.75 -1.66
CA LYS A 106 -3.59 -5.80 -2.68
C LYS A 106 -4.79 -6.72 -2.46
N GLY A 107 -5.75 -6.72 -3.39
CA GLY A 107 -6.92 -7.59 -3.30
C GLY A 107 -8.07 -7.15 -4.20
N ILE A 108 -9.13 -7.92 -4.17
CA ILE A 108 -10.43 -7.68 -4.83
C ILE A 108 -11.49 -7.77 -3.72
N GLU A 109 -12.50 -6.90 -3.75
CA GLU A 109 -13.59 -6.98 -2.77
C GLU A 109 -14.50 -8.20 -3.04
N ASN A 110 -14.75 -9.02 -2.03
CA ASN A 110 -15.46 -10.29 -2.21
C ASN A 110 -16.91 -10.13 -2.70
N GLY A 111 -17.65 -9.14 -2.18
CA GLY A 111 -19.08 -8.99 -2.48
C GLY A 111 -19.35 -8.42 -3.87
N THR A 112 -18.56 -7.42 -4.28
CA THR A 112 -18.78 -6.65 -5.52
C THR A 112 -17.83 -7.04 -6.64
N LEU A 113 -16.74 -7.74 -6.32
CA LEU A 113 -15.60 -8.02 -7.20
C LEU A 113 -14.89 -6.74 -7.70
N MET A 114 -15.09 -5.61 -7.04
CA MET A 114 -14.46 -4.33 -7.40
C MET A 114 -12.98 -4.31 -7.05
N LEU A 115 -12.19 -3.63 -7.88
CA LEU A 115 -10.83 -3.24 -7.56
C LEU A 115 -10.83 -2.07 -6.58
N MET A 116 -9.69 -1.84 -5.92
CA MET A 116 -9.57 -0.75 -4.95
C MET A 116 -9.85 0.62 -5.58
N SER A 117 -9.45 0.82 -6.84
CA SER A 117 -9.81 2.02 -7.63
C SER A 117 -11.32 2.21 -7.81
N ASP A 118 -12.05 1.12 -8.01
CA ASP A 118 -13.49 1.16 -8.24
C ASP A 118 -14.23 1.42 -6.92
N ILE A 119 -13.77 0.81 -5.82
CA ILE A 119 -14.31 1.10 -4.47
C ILE A 119 -14.09 2.57 -4.10
N VAL A 120 -12.91 3.13 -4.38
CA VAL A 120 -12.65 4.57 -4.16
C VAL A 120 -13.63 5.43 -4.94
N ALA A 121 -13.83 5.13 -6.24
CA ALA A 121 -14.76 5.89 -7.08
C ALA A 121 -16.22 5.75 -6.62
N ASP A 122 -16.63 4.57 -6.18
CA ASP A 122 -17.98 4.27 -5.70
C ASP A 122 -18.27 4.96 -4.35
N VAL A 123 -17.40 4.73 -3.35
CA VAL A 123 -17.57 5.24 -1.99
C VAL A 123 -17.43 6.76 -1.94
N LEU A 124 -16.45 7.34 -2.64
CA LEU A 124 -16.20 8.79 -2.63
C LEU A 124 -16.92 9.53 -3.78
N HIS A 125 -18.03 8.97 -4.26
CA HIS A 125 -18.98 9.61 -5.19
C HIS A 125 -18.32 10.22 -6.43
N GLY A 126 -17.65 9.38 -7.23
CA GLY A 126 -17.02 9.79 -8.48
C GLY A 126 -15.63 10.37 -8.32
N PHE A 127 -14.88 9.94 -7.29
CA PHE A 127 -13.49 10.35 -7.09
C PHE A 127 -12.68 10.25 -8.40
N PRO A 128 -11.99 11.33 -8.83
CA PRO A 128 -11.34 11.34 -10.14
C PRO A 128 -10.29 10.25 -10.29
N LYS A 129 -10.40 9.44 -11.35
CA LYS A 129 -9.45 8.34 -11.64
C LYS A 129 -8.02 8.85 -11.84
N GLU A 130 -7.85 10.09 -12.26
CA GLU A 130 -6.58 10.79 -12.44
C GLU A 130 -5.92 11.21 -11.11
N ARG A 131 -6.62 11.05 -9.97
CA ARG A 131 -6.10 11.29 -8.61
C ARG A 131 -5.97 10.02 -7.80
N PHE A 132 -6.34 8.87 -8.37
CA PHE A 132 -6.07 7.58 -7.79
C PHE A 132 -4.80 6.99 -8.39
N GLY A 133 -3.95 6.44 -7.54
CA GLY A 133 -2.83 5.60 -7.94
C GLY A 133 -2.79 4.33 -7.11
N CYS A 134 -2.00 3.36 -7.55
CA CYS A 134 -1.68 2.18 -6.77
C CYS A 134 -0.19 1.88 -6.77
N LEU A 135 0.25 1.17 -5.75
CA LEU A 135 1.63 0.80 -5.50
C LEU A 135 1.70 -0.72 -5.33
N ALA A 136 2.47 -1.39 -6.20
CA ALA A 136 2.67 -2.83 -6.11
C ALA A 136 4.06 -3.26 -6.56
N GLY A 137 4.50 -4.41 -6.06
CA GLY A 137 5.80 -5.00 -6.36
C GLY A 137 6.25 -5.99 -5.27
N PRO A 138 7.40 -6.63 -5.47
CA PRO A 138 8.08 -7.42 -4.43
C PRO A 138 8.63 -6.46 -3.36
N SER A 139 7.96 -6.39 -2.21
CA SER A 139 8.21 -5.34 -1.23
C SER A 139 7.94 -5.82 0.20
N PHE A 140 8.72 -6.80 0.68
CA PHE A 140 8.56 -7.25 2.05
C PHE A 140 8.88 -6.11 3.03
N ALA A 141 7.94 -5.81 3.92
CA ALA A 141 8.02 -4.67 4.84
C ALA A 141 9.33 -4.64 5.65
N LYS A 142 9.74 -5.80 6.20
CA LYS A 142 10.98 -5.94 6.98
C LYS A 142 12.24 -5.67 6.15
N GLU A 143 12.25 -6.04 4.87
CA GLU A 143 13.41 -5.82 3.99
C GLU A 143 13.54 -4.35 3.65
N VAL A 144 12.42 -3.69 3.30
CA VAL A 144 12.38 -2.25 3.05
C VAL A 144 12.77 -1.44 4.29
N SER A 145 12.27 -1.82 5.47
CA SER A 145 12.65 -1.17 6.74
C SER A 145 14.10 -1.43 7.16
N ARG A 146 14.79 -2.40 6.54
CA ARG A 146 16.23 -2.65 6.70
C ARG A 146 17.06 -2.09 5.56
N HIS A 147 16.44 -1.27 4.71
CA HIS A 147 17.05 -0.62 3.55
C HIS A 147 17.64 -1.62 2.54
N TYR A 148 17.05 -2.82 2.42
CA TYR A 148 17.44 -3.76 1.37
C TYR A 148 16.90 -3.30 0.01
N PRO A 149 17.68 -3.50 -1.08
CA PRO A 149 17.29 -3.10 -2.42
C PRO A 149 15.91 -3.63 -2.80
N THR A 150 14.98 -2.73 -3.04
CA THR A 150 13.58 -3.03 -3.34
C THR A 150 13.14 -2.25 -4.56
N ALA A 151 12.42 -2.92 -5.45
CA ALA A 151 11.85 -2.33 -6.66
C ALA A 151 10.33 -2.49 -6.67
N ILE A 152 9.62 -1.39 -6.87
CA ILE A 152 8.15 -1.37 -6.95
C ILE A 152 7.67 -0.50 -8.11
N THR A 153 6.41 -0.68 -8.47
CA THR A 153 5.71 0.14 -9.48
C THR A 153 4.67 1.00 -8.80
N VAL A 154 4.66 2.28 -9.15
CA VAL A 154 3.53 3.20 -8.91
C VAL A 154 2.78 3.35 -10.23
N ALA A 155 1.50 3.01 -10.23
CA ALA A 155 0.62 3.24 -11.36
C ALA A 155 -0.38 4.35 -11.07
N CYS A 156 -0.51 5.31 -11.98
CA CYS A 156 -1.55 6.34 -11.96
C CYS A 156 -1.91 6.71 -13.39
N LYS A 157 -3.20 6.94 -13.66
CA LYS A 157 -3.67 7.31 -15.00
C LYS A 157 -3.03 8.61 -15.48
N ASP A 158 -2.85 9.57 -14.58
CA ASP A 158 -2.10 10.79 -14.83
C ASP A 158 -0.59 10.53 -14.67
N GLN A 159 0.12 10.55 -15.79
CA GLN A 159 1.56 10.29 -15.85
C GLN A 159 2.38 11.33 -15.05
N GLN A 160 1.99 12.60 -15.05
CA GLN A 160 2.71 13.63 -14.32
C GLN A 160 2.60 13.42 -12.81
N LYS A 161 1.43 12.98 -12.33
CA LYS A 161 1.28 12.58 -10.92
C LYS A 161 2.07 11.32 -10.61
N ALA A 162 2.09 10.32 -11.50
CA ALA A 162 2.91 9.12 -11.31
C ALA A 162 4.40 9.47 -11.15
N ILE A 163 4.94 10.37 -11.98
CA ILE A 163 6.32 10.84 -11.91
C ILE A 163 6.59 11.58 -10.59
N ARG A 164 5.70 12.50 -10.18
CA ARG A 164 5.85 13.20 -8.89
C ARG A 164 5.79 12.26 -7.69
N LEU A 165 4.97 11.22 -7.74
CA LEU A 165 4.92 10.18 -6.70
C LEU A 165 6.20 9.33 -6.70
N GLN A 166 6.73 8.99 -7.89
CA GLN A 166 8.01 8.31 -8.04
C GLN A 166 9.15 9.12 -7.42
N GLU A 167 9.28 10.41 -7.76
CA GLU A 167 10.31 11.29 -7.21
C GLU A 167 10.19 11.41 -5.69
N PHE A 168 8.96 11.51 -5.18
CA PHE A 168 8.71 11.65 -3.75
C PHE A 168 9.04 10.37 -2.94
N LEU A 169 8.72 9.20 -3.48
CA LEU A 169 8.91 7.91 -2.80
C LEU A 169 10.29 7.30 -3.04
N TYR A 170 11.02 7.74 -4.06
CA TYR A 170 12.33 7.19 -4.41
C TYR A 170 13.33 7.30 -3.26
N ARG A 171 14.06 6.22 -3.01
CA ARG A 171 15.26 6.18 -2.17
C ARG A 171 16.35 5.42 -2.92
N GLU A 172 17.60 5.54 -2.48
CA GLU A 172 18.71 4.76 -3.04
C GLU A 172 18.42 3.25 -3.03
N TYR A 173 17.84 2.75 -1.93
CA TYR A 173 17.43 1.35 -1.77
C TYR A 173 15.98 1.06 -2.19
N PHE A 174 15.18 2.07 -2.54
CA PHE A 174 13.75 1.93 -2.85
C PHE A 174 13.45 2.54 -4.23
N ARG A 175 13.63 1.71 -5.26
CA ARG A 175 13.46 2.09 -6.66
C ARG A 175 11.98 2.05 -7.04
N ILE A 176 11.50 3.15 -7.62
CA ILE A 176 10.13 3.28 -8.13
C ILE A 176 10.13 3.28 -9.65
N TYR A 177 9.30 2.44 -10.26
CA TYR A 177 8.94 2.47 -11.68
C TYR A 177 7.54 3.09 -11.84
N VAL A 178 7.31 3.77 -12.96
CA VAL A 178 6.01 4.39 -13.26
C VAL A 178 5.24 3.58 -14.30
N SER A 179 3.93 3.50 -14.12
CA SER A 179 3.01 2.92 -15.10
C SER A 179 1.74 3.76 -15.18
N GLN A 180 1.04 3.70 -16.32
CA GLN A 180 -0.33 4.21 -16.44
C GLN A 180 -1.38 3.10 -16.34
N ASP A 181 -0.94 1.84 -16.32
CA ASP A 181 -1.79 0.68 -16.20
C ASP A 181 -2.17 0.40 -14.74
N VAL A 182 -3.14 1.18 -14.25
CA VAL A 182 -3.67 1.05 -12.88
C VAL A 182 -4.40 -0.28 -12.67
N VAL A 183 -5.02 -0.83 -13.71
CA VAL A 183 -5.79 -2.08 -13.61
C VAL A 183 -4.85 -3.26 -13.51
N GLY A 184 -3.90 -3.42 -14.44
CA GLY A 184 -2.95 -4.53 -14.45
C GLY A 184 -2.08 -4.57 -13.20
N VAL A 185 -1.66 -3.40 -12.67
CA VAL A 185 -0.89 -3.35 -11.42
C VAL A 185 -1.71 -3.79 -10.19
N GLN A 186 -2.99 -3.43 -10.10
CA GLN A 186 -3.87 -3.92 -9.02
C GLN A 186 -4.13 -5.42 -9.14
N LEU A 187 -4.43 -5.91 -10.35
CA LEU A 187 -4.70 -7.32 -10.61
C LEU A 187 -3.47 -8.19 -10.34
N ALA A 188 -2.30 -7.80 -10.83
CA ALA A 188 -1.05 -8.49 -10.55
C ALA A 188 -0.78 -8.54 -9.04
N GLY A 189 -1.02 -7.44 -8.32
CA GLY A 189 -0.88 -7.37 -6.86
C GLY A 189 -1.84 -8.31 -6.11
N ALA A 190 -3.10 -8.38 -6.54
CA ALA A 190 -4.13 -9.21 -5.92
C ALA A 190 -3.91 -10.70 -6.19
N LEU A 191 -3.68 -11.08 -7.45
CA LEU A 191 -3.64 -12.46 -7.90
C LEU A 191 -2.33 -13.17 -7.55
N LYS A 192 -1.22 -12.44 -7.37
CA LYS A 192 0.05 -13.07 -6.98
C LYS A 192 -0.02 -13.85 -5.67
N ASN A 193 -0.94 -13.47 -4.77
CA ASN A 193 -1.11 -14.18 -3.49
C ASN A 193 -1.79 -15.55 -3.70
N VAL A 194 -2.68 -15.68 -4.69
CA VAL A 194 -3.27 -16.98 -5.07
C VAL A 194 -2.18 -17.89 -5.66
N ILE A 195 -1.35 -17.36 -6.56
CA ILE A 195 -0.22 -18.11 -7.12
C ILE A 195 0.79 -18.49 -6.02
N ALA A 196 1.02 -17.63 -5.03
CA ALA A 196 1.90 -17.93 -3.90
C ALA A 196 1.37 -19.09 -3.03
N ILE A 197 0.07 -19.19 -2.80
CA ILE A 197 -0.55 -20.33 -2.11
C ILE A 197 -0.30 -21.62 -2.89
N ALA A 198 -0.54 -21.60 -4.20
CA ALA A 198 -0.27 -22.75 -5.05
C ALA A 198 1.22 -23.15 -5.04
N ALA A 199 2.13 -22.16 -5.00
CA ALA A 199 3.57 -22.42 -4.91
C ALA A 199 3.93 -23.06 -3.56
N GLY A 200 3.31 -22.62 -2.46
CA GLY A 200 3.46 -23.25 -1.14
C GLY A 200 2.91 -24.68 -1.11
N ALA A 201 1.82 -24.97 -1.85
CA ALA A 201 1.33 -26.33 -2.02
C ALA A 201 2.32 -27.21 -2.80
N CYS A 202 2.96 -26.69 -3.86
CA CYS A 202 4.04 -27.39 -4.55
C CYS A 202 5.21 -27.71 -3.60
N ASP A 203 5.63 -26.74 -2.80
CA ASP A 203 6.69 -26.93 -1.80
C ASP A 203 6.29 -28.00 -0.76
N GLY A 204 5.05 -27.96 -0.25
CA GLY A 204 4.52 -28.92 0.72
C GLY A 204 4.33 -30.34 0.20
N LEU A 205 4.09 -30.50 -1.11
CA LEU A 205 4.03 -31.80 -1.79
C LEU A 205 5.43 -32.35 -2.14
N GLY A 206 6.49 -31.61 -1.83
CA GLY A 206 7.87 -32.01 -2.14
C GLY A 206 8.21 -31.94 -3.63
N PHE A 207 7.48 -31.14 -4.41
CA PHE A 207 7.81 -30.94 -5.81
C PHE A 207 9.07 -30.09 -5.96
N GLY A 208 9.95 -30.48 -6.90
CA GLY A 208 11.20 -29.76 -7.16
C GLY A 208 11.01 -28.40 -7.84
N HIS A 209 12.10 -27.67 -8.01
CA HIS A 209 12.10 -26.30 -8.57
C HIS A 209 11.48 -26.19 -9.97
N ASN A 210 11.57 -27.23 -10.80
CA ASN A 210 10.96 -27.23 -12.14
C ASN A 210 9.43 -27.07 -12.09
N ALA A 211 8.77 -27.80 -11.20
CA ALA A 211 7.31 -27.71 -11.04
C ALA A 211 6.90 -26.32 -10.52
N ARG A 212 7.65 -25.79 -9.55
CA ARG A 212 7.44 -24.43 -9.02
C ARG A 212 7.63 -23.36 -10.09
N ALA A 213 8.68 -23.47 -10.91
CA ALA A 213 8.92 -22.54 -12.01
C ALA A 213 7.81 -22.61 -13.08
N ALA A 214 7.35 -23.82 -13.43
CA ALA A 214 6.21 -24.01 -14.32
C ALA A 214 4.94 -23.38 -13.74
N LEU A 215 4.66 -23.57 -12.45
CA LEU A 215 3.51 -22.94 -11.79
C LEU A 215 3.59 -21.41 -11.85
N ILE A 216 4.74 -20.82 -11.53
CA ILE A 216 4.92 -19.35 -11.54
C ILE A 216 4.70 -18.79 -12.95
N THR A 217 5.30 -19.41 -13.97
CA THR A 217 5.18 -18.96 -15.36
C THR A 217 3.76 -19.10 -15.90
N ARG A 218 3.06 -20.19 -15.57
CA ARG A 218 1.65 -20.39 -15.93
C ARG A 218 0.71 -19.46 -15.18
N GLY A 219 0.95 -19.25 -13.88
CA GLY A 219 0.20 -18.29 -13.07
C GLY A 219 0.33 -16.87 -13.58
N LEU A 220 1.54 -16.46 -14.00
CA LEU A 220 1.74 -15.16 -14.66
C LEU A 220 0.92 -15.04 -15.95
N ALA A 221 0.89 -16.08 -16.78
CA ALA A 221 0.08 -16.09 -18.00
C ALA A 221 -1.43 -16.00 -17.72
N GLU A 222 -1.92 -16.52 -16.59
CA GLU A 222 -3.31 -16.35 -16.17
C GLU A 222 -3.61 -14.93 -15.72
N ILE A 223 -2.72 -14.32 -14.94
CA ILE A 223 -2.82 -12.91 -14.54
C ILE A 223 -2.93 -12.02 -15.78
N THR A 224 -2.01 -12.17 -16.75
CA THR A 224 -2.02 -11.38 -17.99
C THR A 224 -3.28 -11.57 -18.85
N ARG A 225 -3.95 -12.73 -18.79
CA ARG A 225 -5.21 -12.94 -19.51
C ARG A 225 -6.39 -12.24 -18.86
N LEU A 226 -6.36 -12.05 -17.54
CA LEU A 226 -7.43 -11.37 -16.82
C LEU A 226 -7.32 -9.84 -16.94
N GLY A 227 -6.09 -9.31 -16.94
CA GLY A 227 -5.81 -7.88 -17.12
C GLY A 227 -4.40 -7.52 -16.67
#